data_AF-A0A2D4K7U6-F1
#
_entry.id   AF-A0A2D4K7U6-F1
#
_cell.length_a   1.000
_cell.length_b   1.000
_cell.length_c   1.000
_cell.angle_alpha   90.00
_cell.angle_beta   90.00
_cell.angle_gamma   90.00
#
_symmetry.space_group_name_H-M   'P 1'
#
loop_
_entity.id
_entity.type
_entity.pdbx_description
1 polymer ?
#
loop_
_entity_poly.entity_id
_entity_poly.type
_entity_poly.pdbx_seq_one_letter_code
_entity_poly.pdbx_strand_id
1 'polypeptide(L)'
;PNEGVAWTKVTIRGENLGTGPTDLIGLTICGHNCLLTAEWMSASKIVCRVGQAKNDKGDIIVTTKSGGKGTSTVSFKLLKTEKIGILDQSAVWVDEINYYDMRTDRNKGVPPLSLRPANPLGIEINKGKIPQKELETLFPGKSADFTSENFSAAWYLIENHSTASFDQLKMAVINLKKQANKKNEGNLQYVKGGLSTFFEAQDALSAIHQKLEADGTEKVEGSMTQKLENILNRASNTADTLFQEVLGRKDKADSTRNALNVLQRFKFLFNLPLNIERNIQKGDYD
;
A
#
# COMPACT_ATOMS: atom_id res chain seq x y z
N PRO A 1 12.39 -4.96 -18.22
CA PRO A 1 11.14 -5.48 -18.85
C PRO A 1 10.33 -4.29 -19.33
N ASN A 2 9.70 -4.40 -20.51
CA ASN A 2 8.82 -3.37 -21.08
C ASN A 2 7.35 -3.55 -20.66
N GLU A 3 6.99 -4.69 -20.08
CA GLU A 3 5.68 -4.97 -19.49
C GLU A 3 5.80 -5.79 -18.20
N GLY A 4 4.79 -5.71 -17.34
CA GLY A 4 4.70 -6.48 -16.10
C GLY A 4 3.52 -6.09 -15.22
N VAL A 5 3.23 -6.89 -14.19
CA VAL A 5 2.19 -6.59 -13.19
C VAL A 5 2.67 -5.57 -12.16
N ALA A 6 1.78 -5.08 -11.30
CA ALA A 6 2.16 -4.23 -10.16
C ALA A 6 3.26 -4.90 -9.32
N TRP A 7 4.18 -4.08 -8.79
CA TRP A 7 5.35 -4.51 -8.01
C TRP A 7 6.46 -5.25 -8.78
N THR A 8 6.36 -5.36 -10.10
CA THR A 8 7.44 -5.90 -10.94
C THR A 8 8.71 -5.07 -10.78
N LYS A 9 9.84 -5.75 -10.61
CA LYS A 9 11.18 -5.12 -10.56
C LYS A 9 11.58 -4.66 -11.94
N VAL A 10 11.75 -3.35 -12.11
CA VAL A 10 12.17 -2.72 -13.36
C VAL A 10 13.59 -2.19 -13.20
N THR A 11 14.40 -2.39 -14.23
CA THR A 11 15.75 -1.82 -14.33
C THR A 11 15.75 -0.79 -15.43
N ILE A 12 16.00 0.45 -15.06
CA ILE A 12 16.13 1.59 -15.96
C ILE A 12 17.62 1.70 -16.30
N ARG A 13 17.93 1.62 -17.60
CA ARG A 13 19.28 1.82 -18.12
C ARG A 13 19.30 3.09 -18.97
N GLY A 14 20.34 3.89 -18.80
CA GLY A 14 20.50 5.16 -19.51
C GLY A 14 21.88 5.76 -19.27
N GLU A 15 22.01 7.04 -19.55
CA GLU A 15 23.22 7.83 -19.31
C GLU A 15 22.84 9.03 -18.44
N ASN A 16 23.78 9.51 -17.63
CA ASN A 16 23.59 10.67 -16.75
C ASN A 16 22.40 10.54 -15.78
N LEU A 17 22.17 9.35 -15.22
CA LEU A 17 21.13 9.09 -14.21
C LEU A 17 21.54 9.58 -12.80
N GLY A 18 22.29 10.68 -12.75
CA GLY A 18 22.80 11.31 -11.54
C GLY A 18 24.19 10.83 -11.12
N THR A 19 24.83 11.62 -10.25
CA THR A 19 26.20 11.39 -9.75
C THR A 19 26.25 10.58 -8.45
N GLY A 20 25.09 10.30 -7.84
CA GLY A 20 24.98 9.50 -6.63
C GLY A 20 23.53 9.27 -6.20
N PRO A 21 23.29 8.47 -5.14
CA PRO A 21 21.94 8.12 -4.70
C PRO A 21 21.10 9.34 -4.28
N THR A 22 21.74 10.34 -3.68
CA THR A 22 21.10 11.60 -3.23
C THR A 22 20.73 12.54 -4.38
N ASP A 23 21.21 12.26 -5.58
CA ASP A 23 20.95 13.05 -6.78
C ASP A 23 19.62 12.65 -7.45
N LEU A 24 19.12 11.43 -7.16
CA LEU A 24 17.81 10.97 -7.64
C LEU A 24 16.69 11.57 -6.78
N ILE A 25 16.01 12.59 -7.30
CA ILE A 25 14.96 13.33 -6.59
C ILE A 25 13.55 12.97 -7.03
N GLY A 26 13.40 12.29 -8.17
CA GLY A 26 12.10 11.85 -8.66
C GLY A 26 12.21 10.67 -9.59
N LEU A 27 11.28 9.72 -9.43
CA LEU A 27 11.11 8.63 -10.38
C LEU A 27 9.61 8.37 -10.54
N THR A 28 9.11 8.44 -11.77
CA THR A 28 7.70 8.22 -12.08
C THR A 28 7.57 7.21 -13.21
N ILE A 29 6.76 6.17 -13.01
CA ILE A 29 6.45 5.15 -14.02
C ILE A 29 4.93 5.09 -14.15
N CYS A 30 4.41 5.27 -15.38
CA CYS A 30 2.97 5.25 -15.65
C CYS A 30 2.16 6.23 -14.79
N GLY A 31 2.76 7.37 -14.42
CA GLY A 31 2.13 8.37 -13.56
C GLY A 31 2.16 8.06 -12.05
N HIS A 32 2.77 6.94 -11.64
CA HIS A 32 2.96 6.59 -10.23
C HIS A 32 4.37 6.92 -9.74
N ASN A 33 4.48 7.56 -8.56
CA ASN A 33 5.76 7.90 -7.95
C ASN A 33 6.42 6.63 -7.40
N CYS A 34 7.55 6.24 -7.98
CA CYS A 34 8.32 5.05 -7.63
C CYS A 34 9.62 5.39 -6.88
N LEU A 35 9.79 6.63 -6.39
CA LEU A 35 11.01 7.07 -5.72
C LEU A 35 11.31 6.27 -4.45
N LEU A 36 10.28 5.93 -3.66
CA LEU A 36 10.42 5.17 -2.42
C LEU A 36 11.02 3.77 -2.61
N THR A 37 10.81 3.17 -3.78
CA THR A 37 11.33 1.84 -4.11
C THR A 37 12.54 1.90 -5.04
N ALA A 38 13.04 3.09 -5.35
CA ALA A 38 14.13 3.30 -6.28
C ALA A 38 15.48 3.14 -5.58
N GLU A 39 16.28 2.23 -6.12
CA GLU A 39 17.67 2.02 -5.76
C GLU A 39 18.55 2.52 -6.91
N TRP A 40 19.30 3.60 -6.65
CA TRP A 40 20.34 4.05 -7.55
C TRP A 40 21.54 3.10 -7.45
N MET A 41 21.97 2.54 -8.59
CA MET A 41 23.10 1.61 -8.64
C MET A 41 24.34 2.27 -9.24
N SER A 42 24.16 3.05 -10.31
CA SER A 42 25.22 3.78 -10.99
C SER A 42 24.64 4.92 -11.83
N ALA A 43 25.51 5.78 -12.37
CA ALA A 43 25.14 6.85 -13.29
C ALA A 43 24.44 6.35 -14.59
N SER A 44 24.41 5.03 -14.81
CA SER A 44 23.76 4.40 -15.96
C SER A 44 22.67 3.40 -15.59
N LYS A 45 22.39 3.20 -14.30
CA LYS A 45 21.46 2.17 -13.84
C LYS A 45 20.71 2.56 -12.56
N ILE A 46 19.39 2.51 -12.66
CA ILE A 46 18.48 2.61 -11.52
C ILE A 46 17.58 1.37 -11.52
N VAL A 47 17.27 0.85 -10.34
CA VAL A 47 16.37 -0.29 -10.16
C VAL A 47 15.22 0.16 -9.29
N CYS A 48 13.98 -0.14 -9.65
CA CYS A 48 12.82 0.20 -8.83
C CYS A 48 11.72 -0.85 -8.96
N ARG A 49 10.68 -0.74 -8.13
CA ARG A 49 9.46 -1.53 -8.29
C ARG A 49 8.32 -0.61 -8.74
N VAL A 50 7.60 -1.01 -9.78
CA VAL A 50 6.48 -0.23 -10.32
C VAL A 50 5.31 -0.31 -9.34
N GLY A 51 4.77 0.84 -8.95
CA GLY A 51 3.58 0.89 -8.09
C GLY A 51 2.28 0.57 -8.84
N GLN A 52 1.16 0.67 -8.14
CA GLN A 52 -0.16 0.52 -8.75
C GLN A 52 -0.45 1.76 -9.60
N ALA A 53 -0.34 1.64 -10.92
CA ALA A 53 -0.63 2.73 -11.84
C ALA A 53 -2.08 2.66 -12.33
N LYS A 54 -2.69 3.84 -12.54
CA LYS A 54 -4.05 3.97 -13.09
C LYS A 54 -4.11 3.71 -14.60
N ASN A 55 -2.98 3.85 -15.29
CA ASN A 55 -2.89 3.77 -16.75
C ASN A 55 -2.15 2.52 -17.20
N ASP A 56 -2.67 1.87 -18.24
CA ASP A 56 -2.14 0.60 -18.77
C ASP A 56 -0.77 0.75 -19.45
N LYS A 57 -0.46 1.94 -19.98
CA LYS A 57 0.82 2.28 -20.60
C LYS A 57 1.20 3.70 -20.22
N GLY A 58 2.45 3.93 -19.85
CA GLY A 58 2.91 5.28 -19.60
C GLY A 58 4.42 5.43 -19.58
N ASP A 59 4.83 6.69 -19.52
CA ASP A 59 6.23 7.08 -19.63
C ASP A 59 7.00 6.77 -18.35
N ILE A 60 8.30 6.52 -18.53
CA ILE A 60 9.26 6.41 -17.44
C ILE A 60 10.00 7.74 -17.39
N ILE A 61 9.83 8.46 -16.29
CA ILE A 61 10.39 9.78 -16.09
C ILE A 61 11.32 9.72 -14.88
N VAL A 62 12.59 10.09 -15.09
CA VAL A 62 13.61 10.18 -14.06
C VAL A 62 13.94 11.65 -13.86
N THR A 63 13.91 12.13 -12.63
CA THR A 63 14.30 13.49 -12.27
C THR A 63 15.52 13.43 -11.37
N THR A 64 16.63 13.99 -11.83
CA THR A 64 17.87 14.15 -11.08
C THR A 64 18.08 15.61 -10.71
N LYS A 65 18.80 15.87 -9.61
CA LYS A 65 19.11 17.24 -9.19
C LYS A 65 20.18 17.87 -10.09
N SER A 66 21.13 17.07 -10.59
CA SER A 66 22.20 17.52 -11.50
C SER A 66 21.76 17.65 -12.97
N GLY A 67 20.97 16.69 -13.47
CA GLY A 67 20.61 16.57 -14.90
C GLY A 67 19.16 16.91 -15.24
N GLY A 68 18.35 17.30 -14.25
CA GLY A 68 16.95 17.65 -14.45
C GLY A 68 16.07 16.44 -14.81
N LYS A 69 15.02 16.68 -15.59
CA LYS A 69 14.01 15.69 -15.96
C LYS A 69 14.39 14.99 -17.26
N GLY A 70 14.66 13.69 -17.19
CA GLY A 70 14.83 12.79 -18.33
C GLY A 70 13.61 11.89 -18.55
N THR A 71 13.21 11.71 -19.80
CA THR A 71 12.15 10.78 -20.19
C THR A 71 12.74 9.63 -21.00
N SER A 72 12.34 8.41 -20.69
CA SER A 72 12.71 7.22 -21.45
C SER A 72 12.04 7.21 -22.82
N THR A 73 12.74 6.70 -23.83
CA THR A 73 12.16 6.42 -25.16
C THR A 73 11.26 5.19 -25.14
N VAL A 74 11.40 4.34 -24.12
CA VAL A 74 10.59 3.14 -23.92
C VAL A 74 9.60 3.39 -22.80
N SER A 75 8.31 3.21 -23.11
CA SER A 75 7.21 3.21 -22.15
C SER A 75 7.08 1.87 -21.44
N PHE A 76 6.67 1.87 -20.18
CA PHE A 76 6.31 0.64 -19.46
C PHE A 76 4.81 0.36 -19.63
N LYS A 77 4.44 -0.90 -19.88
CA LYS A 77 3.05 -1.35 -19.92
C LYS A 77 2.72 -2.10 -18.64
N LEU A 78 1.84 -1.52 -17.81
CA LEU A 78 1.35 -2.21 -16.62
C LEU A 78 0.25 -3.18 -17.05
N LEU A 79 0.47 -4.47 -16.81
CA LEU A 79 -0.53 -5.50 -17.03
C LEU A 79 -1.51 -5.43 -15.86
N LYS A 80 -2.78 -5.13 -16.14
CA LYS A 80 -3.87 -5.38 -15.19
C LYS A 80 -3.79 -6.85 -14.78
N THR A 81 -3.69 -7.09 -13.48
CA THR A 81 -3.76 -8.45 -12.93
C THR A 81 -5.09 -9.05 -13.38
N GLU A 82 -5.05 -10.13 -14.16
CA GLU A 82 -6.25 -10.91 -14.44
C GLU A 82 -6.88 -11.35 -13.11
N LYS A 83 -8.21 -11.45 -13.06
CA LYS A 83 -8.93 -11.92 -11.85
C LYS A 83 -8.32 -13.25 -11.41
N ILE A 84 -7.47 -13.21 -10.37
CA ILE A 84 -6.74 -14.37 -9.86
C ILE A 84 -7.76 -15.38 -9.35
N GLY A 85 -7.69 -16.63 -9.83
CA GLY A 85 -8.55 -17.69 -9.32
C GLY A 85 -8.28 -17.95 -7.83
N ILE A 86 -9.26 -18.50 -7.11
CA ILE A 86 -9.13 -18.76 -5.65
C ILE A 86 -7.97 -19.72 -5.33
N LEU A 87 -7.60 -20.58 -6.28
CA LEU A 87 -6.47 -21.52 -6.15
C LEU A 87 -5.15 -20.98 -6.72
N ASP A 88 -5.17 -19.82 -7.39
CA ASP A 88 -3.97 -19.25 -7.99
C ASP A 88 -3.18 -18.45 -6.94
N GLN A 89 -1.88 -18.73 -6.84
CA GLN A 89 -1.01 -18.04 -5.89
C GLN A 89 -0.78 -16.59 -6.33
N SER A 90 -1.05 -15.64 -5.42
CA SER A 90 -0.78 -14.21 -5.62
C SER A 90 0.34 -13.74 -4.69
N ALA A 91 1.30 -12.98 -5.24
CA ALA A 91 2.35 -12.31 -4.47
C ALA A 91 1.94 -10.91 -3.97
N VAL A 92 0.71 -10.48 -4.26
CA VAL A 92 0.17 -9.17 -3.89
C VAL A 92 -1.18 -9.39 -3.21
N TRP A 93 -1.45 -8.66 -2.13
CA TRP A 93 -2.77 -8.59 -1.52
C TRP A 93 -3.77 -8.03 -2.54
N VAL A 94 -4.71 -8.87 -2.97
CA VAL A 94 -5.82 -8.49 -3.84
C VAL A 94 -6.95 -8.01 -2.95
N ASP A 95 -7.58 -6.88 -3.29
CA ASP A 95 -8.73 -6.38 -2.54
C ASP A 95 -9.82 -7.45 -2.47
N GLU A 96 -10.20 -7.81 -1.23
CA GLU A 96 -11.06 -8.96 -0.94
C GLU A 96 -12.50 -8.81 -1.50
N ILE A 97 -12.84 -7.60 -1.95
CA ILE A 97 -14.14 -7.23 -2.51
C ILE A 97 -14.52 -8.10 -3.72
N ASN A 98 -13.54 -8.60 -4.48
CA ASN A 98 -13.79 -9.44 -5.65
C ASN A 98 -14.08 -10.93 -5.34
N TYR A 99 -13.83 -11.41 -4.12
CA TYR A 99 -14.01 -12.84 -3.80
C TYR A 99 -15.46 -13.24 -3.58
N TYR A 100 -16.34 -12.28 -3.33
CA TYR A 100 -17.77 -12.55 -3.17
C TYR A 100 -18.51 -12.78 -4.50
N ASP A 101 -17.82 -12.79 -5.63
CA ASP A 101 -18.38 -12.88 -6.99
C ASP A 101 -18.60 -14.34 -7.47
N MET A 102 -18.18 -15.35 -6.68
CA MET A 102 -18.28 -16.78 -7.03
C MET A 102 -19.39 -17.55 -6.30
N ARG A 103 -20.12 -16.92 -5.38
CA ARG A 103 -21.27 -17.55 -4.66
C ARG A 103 -22.60 -17.40 -5.40
N THR A 104 -22.55 -17.27 -6.72
CA THR A 104 -23.69 -16.89 -7.57
C THR A 104 -24.73 -18.00 -7.79
N ASP A 105 -24.53 -19.22 -7.30
CA ASP A 105 -25.29 -20.36 -7.84
C ASP A 105 -26.05 -21.24 -6.84
N ARG A 106 -26.25 -20.80 -5.60
CA ARG A 106 -27.15 -21.53 -4.70
C ARG A 106 -27.92 -20.59 -3.81
N ASN A 107 -29.21 -20.40 -4.12
CA ASN A 107 -30.40 -20.34 -3.25
C ASN A 107 -30.29 -20.00 -1.73
N LYS A 108 -29.22 -19.36 -1.28
CA LYS A 108 -29.03 -18.85 0.08
C LYS A 108 -29.08 -17.33 0.00
N GLY A 109 -29.98 -16.78 0.81
CA GLY A 109 -30.39 -15.38 0.82
C GLY A 109 -29.23 -14.43 0.59
N VAL A 110 -29.38 -13.64 -0.47
CA VAL A 110 -28.57 -12.45 -0.71
C VAL A 110 -28.78 -11.50 0.49
N PRO A 111 -27.71 -10.92 1.08
CA PRO A 111 -27.88 -9.95 2.14
C PRO A 111 -28.75 -8.78 1.66
N PRO A 112 -29.68 -8.27 2.48
CA PRO A 112 -30.71 -7.32 2.05
C PRO A 112 -30.16 -5.96 1.58
N LEU A 113 -28.90 -5.65 1.91
CA LEU A 113 -28.18 -4.45 1.49
C LEU A 113 -27.28 -4.69 0.26
N SER A 114 -27.31 -5.88 -0.31
CA SER A 114 -26.60 -6.16 -1.55
C SER A 114 -27.26 -5.36 -2.68
N LEU A 115 -26.63 -4.26 -3.09
CA LEU A 115 -26.95 -3.55 -4.35
C LEU A 115 -26.65 -4.42 -5.59
N ARG A 116 -26.43 -5.73 -5.42
CA ARG A 116 -26.03 -6.61 -6.50
C ARG A 116 -27.22 -6.88 -7.42
N PRO A 117 -26.98 -6.90 -8.73
CA PRO A 117 -28.01 -7.23 -9.70
C PRO A 117 -28.35 -8.71 -9.55
N ALA A 118 -29.56 -9.01 -9.07
CA ALA A 118 -30.17 -10.30 -9.34
C ALA A 118 -30.14 -10.50 -10.85
N ASN A 119 -29.68 -11.66 -11.35
CA ASN A 119 -29.65 -12.02 -12.77
C ASN A 119 -30.97 -11.58 -13.45
N PRO A 120 -30.98 -10.42 -14.14
CA PRO A 120 -32.24 -9.79 -14.52
C PRO A 120 -32.89 -10.52 -15.70
N LEU A 121 -32.07 -11.28 -16.42
CA LEU A 121 -32.47 -12.10 -17.57
C LEU A 121 -33.05 -13.44 -17.13
N GLY A 122 -32.67 -13.94 -15.94
CA GLY A 122 -33.15 -15.24 -15.42
C GLY A 122 -32.71 -16.42 -16.29
N ILE A 123 -31.62 -16.27 -17.02
CA ILE A 123 -31.02 -17.29 -17.90
C ILE A 123 -29.64 -17.60 -17.36
N GLU A 124 -29.18 -18.84 -17.56
CA GLU A 124 -27.84 -19.27 -17.16
C GLU A 124 -26.77 -18.29 -17.66
N ILE A 125 -25.93 -17.88 -16.71
CA ILE A 125 -24.79 -17.01 -16.96
C ILE A 125 -23.65 -17.91 -17.44
N ASN A 126 -23.33 -17.80 -18.72
CA ASN A 126 -22.20 -18.48 -19.33
C ASN A 126 -21.17 -17.41 -19.65
N LYS A 127 -20.20 -17.23 -18.74
CA LYS A 127 -19.14 -16.24 -18.91
C LYS A 127 -18.36 -16.58 -20.18
N GLY A 128 -18.41 -15.68 -21.16
CA GLY A 128 -17.67 -15.82 -22.40
C GLY A 128 -16.17 -15.79 -22.12
N LYS A 129 -15.39 -16.62 -22.80
CA LYS A 129 -13.92 -16.57 -22.77
C LYS A 129 -13.36 -15.39 -23.60
N ILE A 130 -14.07 -14.27 -23.66
CA ILE A 130 -13.66 -13.12 -24.45
C ILE A 130 -12.72 -12.28 -23.56
N PRO A 131 -11.47 -12.05 -23.98
CA PRO A 131 -10.54 -11.28 -23.17
C PRO A 131 -11.05 -9.84 -23.01
N GLN A 132 -11.05 -9.35 -21.77
CA GLN A 132 -11.54 -8.01 -21.41
C GLN A 132 -10.89 -6.88 -22.24
N LYS A 133 -9.65 -7.11 -22.69
CA LYS A 133 -8.90 -6.21 -23.59
C LYS A 133 -9.61 -5.97 -24.93
N GLU A 134 -10.21 -6.99 -25.53
CA GLU A 134 -10.94 -6.86 -26.79
C GLU A 134 -12.23 -6.05 -26.61
N LEU A 135 -12.93 -6.27 -25.50
CA LEU A 135 -14.14 -5.54 -25.13
C LEU A 135 -13.86 -4.07 -24.82
N GLU A 136 -12.74 -3.76 -24.16
CA GLU A 136 -12.29 -2.39 -23.92
C GLU A 136 -11.98 -1.64 -25.23
N THR A 137 -11.44 -2.32 -26.26
CA THR A 137 -11.25 -1.74 -27.61
C THR A 137 -12.57 -1.51 -28.35
N LEU A 138 -13.54 -2.43 -28.22
CA LEU A 138 -14.84 -2.33 -28.91
C LEU A 138 -15.77 -1.31 -28.22
N PHE A 139 -15.64 -1.15 -26.91
CA PHE A 139 -16.49 -0.28 -26.10
C PHE A 139 -15.63 0.63 -25.18
N PRO A 140 -14.91 1.62 -25.74
CA PRO A 140 -14.05 2.50 -24.95
C PRO A 140 -14.85 3.26 -23.89
N GLY A 141 -14.40 3.17 -22.64
CA GLY A 141 -15.00 3.89 -21.49
C GLY A 141 -16.33 3.34 -20.98
N LYS A 142 -16.82 2.21 -21.51
CA LYS A 142 -18.04 1.56 -21.02
C LYS A 142 -17.72 0.50 -19.96
N SER A 143 -18.74 -0.01 -19.29
CA SER A 143 -18.62 -1.09 -18.30
C SER A 143 -19.80 -2.06 -18.40
N ALA A 144 -19.58 -3.32 -18.04
CA ALA A 144 -20.65 -4.30 -17.81
C ALA A 144 -21.27 -4.20 -16.41
N ASP A 145 -20.73 -3.36 -15.53
CA ASP A 145 -21.21 -3.22 -14.16
C ASP A 145 -22.46 -2.32 -14.11
N PHE A 146 -23.53 -2.83 -13.50
CA PHE A 146 -24.78 -2.10 -13.32
C PHE A 146 -24.67 -0.91 -12.37
N THR A 147 -23.63 -0.86 -11.52
CA THR A 147 -23.39 0.29 -10.63
C THR A 147 -22.61 1.41 -11.31
N SER A 148 -22.05 1.15 -12.49
CA SER A 148 -21.30 2.13 -13.26
C SER A 148 -22.25 3.03 -14.06
N GLU A 149 -21.98 4.34 -14.04
CA GLU A 149 -22.69 5.32 -14.88
C GLU A 149 -22.50 5.04 -16.38
N ASN A 150 -21.41 4.38 -16.76
CA ASN A 150 -21.08 4.05 -18.14
C ASN A 150 -21.53 2.63 -18.54
N PHE A 151 -22.58 2.12 -17.92
CA PHE A 151 -23.10 0.78 -18.19
C PHE A 151 -23.47 0.56 -19.67
N SER A 152 -23.05 -0.58 -20.23
CA SER A 152 -23.46 -1.03 -21.56
C SER A 152 -24.09 -2.41 -21.52
N ALA A 153 -25.36 -2.48 -21.92
CA ALA A 153 -26.09 -3.74 -22.04
C ALA A 153 -25.45 -4.71 -23.06
N ALA A 154 -24.87 -4.18 -24.14
CA ALA A 154 -24.18 -4.98 -25.15
C ALA A 154 -22.93 -5.66 -24.57
N TRP A 155 -22.10 -4.90 -23.84
CA TRP A 155 -20.95 -5.47 -23.12
C TRP A 155 -21.42 -6.53 -22.14
N TYR A 156 -22.41 -6.22 -21.29
CA TYR A 156 -22.93 -7.17 -20.30
C TYR A 156 -23.38 -8.50 -20.92
N LEU A 157 -24.10 -8.45 -22.06
CA LEU A 157 -24.55 -9.65 -22.76
C LEU A 157 -23.39 -10.45 -23.35
N ILE A 158 -22.38 -9.77 -23.91
CA ILE A 158 -21.21 -10.43 -24.49
C ILE A 158 -20.35 -11.08 -23.39
N GLU A 159 -20.22 -10.44 -22.23
CA GLU A 159 -19.42 -10.96 -21.12
C GLU A 159 -20.11 -12.13 -20.39
N ASN A 160 -21.41 -12.02 -20.11
CA ASN A 160 -22.14 -12.96 -19.24
C ASN A 160 -23.05 -13.95 -19.98
N HIS A 161 -23.39 -13.69 -21.24
CA HIS A 161 -24.35 -14.47 -22.01
C HIS A 161 -23.89 -14.67 -23.47
N SER A 162 -22.59 -14.81 -23.72
CA SER A 162 -22.05 -14.97 -25.08
C SER A 162 -22.58 -16.20 -25.83
N THR A 163 -22.96 -17.25 -25.09
CA THR A 163 -23.46 -18.51 -25.64
C THR A 163 -24.99 -18.62 -25.59
N ALA A 164 -25.70 -17.55 -25.22
CA ALA A 164 -27.15 -17.59 -25.12
C ALA A 164 -27.80 -17.71 -26.51
N SER A 165 -28.76 -18.62 -26.64
CA SER A 165 -29.52 -18.78 -27.88
C SER A 165 -30.55 -17.66 -28.06
N PHE A 166 -31.01 -17.46 -29.29
CA PHE A 166 -32.06 -16.47 -29.58
C PHE A 166 -33.35 -16.72 -28.77
N ASP A 167 -33.74 -17.99 -28.62
CA ASP A 167 -34.92 -18.36 -27.83
C ASP A 167 -34.74 -18.05 -26.34
N GLN A 168 -33.53 -18.28 -25.80
CA GLN A 168 -33.18 -17.87 -24.46
C GLN A 168 -33.29 -16.35 -24.32
N LEU A 169 -32.69 -15.58 -25.23
CA LEU A 169 -32.77 -14.11 -25.22
C LEU A 169 -34.22 -13.60 -25.29
N LYS A 170 -35.09 -14.27 -26.05
CA LYS A 170 -36.53 -13.96 -26.11
C LYS A 170 -37.23 -14.20 -24.77
N MET A 171 -36.91 -15.29 -24.08
CA MET A 171 -37.37 -15.55 -22.72
C MET A 171 -36.83 -14.52 -21.72
N ALA A 172 -35.59 -14.06 -21.91
CA ALA A 172 -34.95 -13.01 -21.12
C ALA A 172 -35.78 -11.72 -21.14
N VAL A 173 -36.21 -11.30 -22.34
CA VAL A 173 -37.00 -10.09 -22.52
C VAL A 173 -38.34 -10.19 -21.79
N ILE A 174 -38.98 -11.36 -21.81
CA ILE A 174 -40.24 -11.60 -21.09
C ILE A 174 -40.02 -11.51 -19.58
N ASN A 175 -38.94 -12.12 -19.07
CA ASN A 175 -38.58 -12.06 -17.65
C ASN A 175 -38.26 -10.63 -17.22
N LEU A 176 -37.50 -9.89 -18.04
CA LEU A 176 -37.12 -8.51 -17.75
C LEU A 176 -38.34 -7.59 -17.72
N LYS A 177 -39.30 -7.77 -18.65
CA LYS A 177 -40.59 -7.05 -18.60
C LYS A 177 -41.39 -7.38 -17.34
N LYS A 178 -41.44 -8.66 -16.93
CA LYS A 178 -42.09 -9.07 -15.67
C LYS A 178 -41.41 -8.44 -14.45
N GLN A 179 -40.08 -8.40 -14.42
CA GLN A 179 -39.32 -7.78 -13.33
C GLN A 179 -39.47 -6.26 -13.30
N ALA A 180 -39.48 -5.58 -14.45
CA ALA A 180 -39.72 -4.15 -14.55
C ALA A 180 -41.09 -3.78 -13.99
N ASN A 181 -42.12 -4.57 -14.30
CA ASN A 181 -43.47 -4.37 -13.76
C ASN A 181 -43.54 -4.63 -12.25
N LYS A 182 -42.85 -5.65 -11.74
CA LYS A 182 -42.75 -5.92 -10.29
C LYS A 182 -42.04 -4.82 -9.50
N LYS A 183 -41.09 -4.11 -10.12
CA LYS A 183 -40.33 -3.04 -9.46
C LYS A 183 -41.23 -1.87 -9.04
N ASN A 184 -42.34 -1.64 -9.75
CA ASN A 184 -43.35 -0.66 -9.35
C ASN A 184 -44.12 -1.04 -8.06
N GLU A 185 -44.15 -2.31 -7.69
CA GLU A 185 -44.81 -2.82 -6.47
C GLU A 185 -43.82 -3.14 -5.33
N GLY A 186 -42.54 -3.35 -5.65
CA GLY A 186 -41.55 -3.97 -4.76
C GLY A 186 -40.61 -3.05 -3.96
N ASN A 187 -40.63 -1.73 -4.19
CA ASN A 187 -39.69 -0.81 -3.51
C ASN A 187 -39.77 -0.90 -1.96
N LEU A 188 -40.93 -1.24 -1.39
CA LEU A 188 -41.11 -1.34 0.06
C LEU A 188 -40.46 -2.61 0.66
N GLN A 189 -40.35 -3.71 -0.09
CA GLN A 189 -39.78 -4.97 0.41
C GLN A 189 -38.25 -4.90 0.54
N TYR A 190 -37.56 -4.22 -0.39
CA TYR A 190 -36.12 -4.00 -0.31
C TYR A 190 -35.74 -3.13 0.89
N VAL A 191 -36.54 -2.08 1.17
CA VAL A 191 -36.35 -1.21 2.34
C VAL A 191 -36.60 -1.98 3.65
N LYS A 192 -37.63 -2.84 3.71
CA LYS A 192 -37.93 -3.67 4.89
C LYS A 192 -36.84 -4.69 5.23
N GLY A 193 -36.20 -5.29 4.23
CA GLY A 193 -35.09 -6.23 4.48
C GLY A 193 -33.85 -5.55 5.05
N GLY A 194 -33.53 -4.33 4.57
CA GLY A 194 -32.33 -3.59 5.01
C GLY A 194 -32.49 -2.85 6.34
N LEU A 195 -33.72 -2.59 6.77
CA LEU A 195 -34.03 -1.88 8.01
C LEU A 195 -33.50 -2.62 9.26
N SER A 196 -33.60 -3.95 9.32
CA SER A 196 -33.06 -4.72 10.47
C SER A 196 -31.56 -4.50 10.63
N THR A 197 -30.80 -4.61 9.54
CA THR A 197 -29.35 -4.39 9.55
C THR A 197 -28.98 -2.94 9.85
N PHE A 198 -29.79 -1.97 9.40
CA PHE A 198 -29.62 -0.57 9.77
C PHE A 198 -29.83 -0.35 11.27
N PHE A 199 -30.89 -0.93 11.85
CA PHE A 199 -31.14 -0.85 13.29
C PHE A 199 -30.06 -1.57 14.09
N GLU A 200 -29.59 -2.74 13.67
CA GLU A 200 -28.47 -3.44 14.30
C GLU A 200 -27.18 -2.60 14.27
N ALA A 201 -26.88 -1.95 13.14
CA ALA A 201 -25.73 -1.06 13.02
C ALA A 201 -25.87 0.20 13.89
N GLN A 202 -27.09 0.77 13.94
CA GLN A 202 -27.41 1.92 14.78
C GLN A 202 -27.31 1.57 16.27
N ASP A 203 -27.80 0.40 16.67
CA ASP A 203 -27.72 -0.10 18.04
C ASP A 203 -26.26 -0.36 18.44
N ALA A 204 -25.47 -0.96 17.54
CA ALA A 204 -24.03 -1.14 17.75
C ALA A 204 -23.30 0.20 17.89
N LEU A 205 -23.60 1.18 17.03
CA LEU A 205 -23.04 2.54 17.13
C LEU A 205 -23.46 3.23 18.42
N SER A 206 -24.73 3.09 18.81
CA SER A 206 -25.26 3.67 20.05
C SER A 206 -24.62 3.03 21.28
N ALA A 207 -24.38 1.71 21.26
CA ALA A 207 -23.68 0.99 22.32
C ALA A 207 -22.21 1.41 22.43
N ILE A 208 -21.53 1.62 21.29
CA ILE A 208 -20.16 2.16 21.26
C ILE A 208 -20.14 3.57 21.81
N HIS A 209 -21.06 4.44 21.37
CA HIS A 209 -21.16 5.81 21.84
C HIS A 209 -21.44 5.88 23.34
N GLN A 210 -22.37 5.06 23.86
CA GLN A 210 -22.65 5.00 25.29
C GLN A 210 -21.44 4.53 26.11
N LYS A 211 -20.69 3.51 25.63
CA LYS A 211 -19.44 3.09 26.27
C LYS A 211 -18.38 4.18 26.22
N LEU A 212 -18.28 4.90 25.10
CA LEU A 212 -17.33 5.99 24.93
C LEU A 212 -17.63 7.16 25.89
N GLU A 213 -18.91 7.52 26.06
CA GLU A 213 -19.33 8.55 27.02
C GLU A 213 -19.12 8.09 28.48
N ALA A 214 -19.47 6.84 28.79
CA ALA A 214 -19.29 6.28 30.13
C ALA A 214 -17.81 6.18 30.55
N ASP A 215 -16.93 5.84 29.60
CA ASP A 215 -15.49 5.69 29.83
C ASP A 215 -14.73 7.02 29.68
N GLY A 216 -15.28 8.05 29.00
CA GLY A 216 -14.42 9.06 28.36
C GLY A 216 -14.81 10.53 28.34
N THR A 217 -15.94 10.99 28.89
CA THR A 217 -16.29 12.41 28.74
C THR A 217 -16.74 13.13 30.01
N GLU A 218 -17.27 12.45 31.03
CA GLU A 218 -17.73 13.14 32.25
C GLU A 218 -16.78 13.05 33.46
N LYS A 219 -15.86 12.08 33.53
CA LYS A 219 -15.06 11.82 34.74
C LYS A 219 -13.57 12.12 34.63
N VAL A 220 -13.06 12.38 33.43
CA VAL A 220 -11.65 12.72 33.20
C VAL A 220 -11.62 13.94 32.30
N GLU A 221 -11.28 15.10 32.85
CA GLU A 221 -10.97 16.28 32.02
C GLU A 221 -9.80 15.91 31.08
N GLY A 222 -10.10 15.68 29.80
CA GLY A 222 -9.13 15.52 28.72
C GLY A 222 -9.27 14.27 27.85
N SER A 223 -8.26 14.01 27.02
CA SER A 223 -8.27 12.90 26.05
C SER A 223 -8.21 11.54 26.75
N MET A 224 -8.96 10.54 26.24
CA MET A 224 -8.88 9.13 26.66
C MET A 224 -7.44 8.58 26.72
N THR A 225 -6.54 9.13 25.91
CA THR A 225 -5.13 8.73 25.84
C THR A 225 -4.23 9.49 26.82
N GLN A 226 -4.73 10.51 27.52
CA GLN A 226 -3.89 11.39 28.35
C GLN A 226 -3.25 10.65 29.53
N LYS A 227 -3.94 9.66 30.11
CA LYS A 227 -3.34 8.80 31.15
C LYS A 227 -2.18 7.98 30.59
N LEU A 228 -2.31 7.46 29.37
CA LEU A 228 -1.24 6.75 28.68
C LEU A 228 -0.08 7.68 28.33
N GLU A 229 -0.38 8.87 27.83
CA GLU A 229 0.60 9.93 27.54
C GLU A 229 1.38 10.33 28.78
N ASN A 230 0.71 10.52 29.92
CA ASN A 230 1.38 10.82 31.19
C ASN A 230 2.32 9.69 31.64
N ILE A 231 1.91 8.43 31.48
CA ILE A 231 2.76 7.28 31.81
C ILE A 231 3.96 7.21 30.84
N LEU A 232 3.73 7.45 29.55
CA LEU A 232 4.77 7.42 28.52
C LEU A 232 5.80 8.53 28.74
N ASN A 233 5.35 9.75 29.00
CA ASN A 233 6.22 10.89 29.30
C ASN A 233 7.03 10.65 30.58
N ARG A 234 6.42 10.07 31.62
CA ARG A 234 7.14 9.71 32.84
C ARG A 234 8.20 8.63 32.59
N ALA A 235 7.88 7.61 31.79
CA ALA A 235 8.83 6.58 31.40
C ALA A 235 9.99 7.16 30.57
N SER A 236 9.70 8.05 29.61
CA SER A 236 10.72 8.75 28.81
C SER A 236 11.66 9.57 29.68
N ASN A 237 11.12 10.41 30.57
CA ASN A 237 11.94 11.25 31.47
C ASN A 237 12.82 10.40 32.40
N THR A 238 12.31 9.26 32.85
CA THR A 238 13.07 8.31 33.69
C THR A 238 14.18 7.62 32.87
N ALA A 239 13.90 7.27 31.61
CA ALA A 239 14.89 6.70 30.72
C ALA A 239 16.00 7.73 30.40
N ASP A 240 15.64 8.97 30.09
CA ASP A 240 16.61 10.03 29.77
C ASP A 240 17.55 10.32 30.95
N THR A 241 17.02 10.38 32.17
CA THR A 241 17.84 10.55 33.38
C THR A 241 18.79 9.38 33.59
N LEU A 242 18.33 8.14 33.44
CA LEU A 242 19.18 6.96 33.53
C LEU A 242 20.27 6.94 32.44
N PHE A 243 19.91 7.25 31.19
CA PHE A 243 20.86 7.26 30.08
C PHE A 243 21.90 8.36 30.23
N GLN A 244 21.53 9.57 30.65
CA GLN A 244 22.49 10.63 30.90
C GLN A 244 23.51 10.26 31.98
N GLU A 245 23.07 9.62 33.05
CA GLU A 245 23.98 9.18 34.11
C GLU A 245 24.94 8.10 33.61
N VAL A 246 24.43 7.12 32.84
CA VAL A 246 25.26 6.04 32.27
C VAL A 246 26.25 6.59 31.24
N LEU A 247 25.81 7.48 30.35
CA LEU A 247 26.67 8.13 29.35
C LEU A 247 27.73 9.00 30.02
N GLY A 248 27.38 9.77 31.05
CA GLY A 248 28.35 10.58 31.80
C GLY A 248 29.41 9.72 32.51
N ARG A 249 29.02 8.58 33.08
CA ARG A 249 29.97 7.62 33.66
C ARG A 249 30.88 7.00 32.60
N LYS A 250 30.34 6.68 31.42
CA LYS A 250 31.11 6.18 30.27
C LYS A 250 32.14 7.20 29.80
N ASP A 251 31.74 8.45 29.60
CA ASP A 251 32.65 9.52 29.15
C ASP A 251 33.79 9.75 30.14
N LYS A 252 33.50 9.71 31.46
CA LYS A 252 34.53 9.81 32.49
C LYS A 252 35.50 8.63 32.44
N ALA A 253 35.00 7.40 32.24
CA ALA A 253 35.83 6.21 32.10
C ALA A 253 36.66 6.22 30.81
N ASP A 254 36.11 6.70 29.70
CA ASP A 254 36.81 6.80 28.42
C ASP A 254 37.88 7.90 28.47
N SER A 255 37.63 9.01 29.18
CA SER A 255 38.62 10.06 29.43
C SER A 255 39.80 9.57 30.28
N THR A 256 39.54 8.85 31.39
CA THR A 256 40.62 8.27 32.21
C THR A 256 41.40 7.21 31.43
N ARG A 257 40.72 6.40 30.63
CA ARG A 257 41.36 5.42 29.72
C ARG A 257 42.24 6.12 28.69
N ASN A 258 41.78 7.23 28.10
CA ASN A 258 42.56 8.00 27.14
C ASN A 258 43.81 8.61 27.80
N ALA A 259 43.67 9.24 28.97
CA ALA A 259 44.79 9.79 29.73
C ALA A 259 45.81 8.71 30.09
N LEU A 260 45.36 7.53 30.55
CA LEU A 260 46.23 6.40 30.85
C LEU A 260 46.98 5.92 29.60
N ASN A 261 46.29 5.85 28.45
CA ASN A 261 46.89 5.42 27.20
C ASN A 261 47.98 6.41 26.73
N VAL A 262 47.75 7.72 26.88
CA VAL A 262 48.75 8.77 26.63
C VAL A 262 49.96 8.63 27.56
N LEU A 263 49.73 8.43 28.87
CA LEU A 263 50.80 8.22 29.84
C LEU A 263 51.63 6.96 29.55
N GLN A 264 50.98 5.86 29.13
CA GLN A 264 51.68 4.64 28.75
C GLN A 264 52.47 4.82 27.46
N ARG A 265 51.89 5.47 26.44
CA ARG A 265 52.54 5.69 25.14
C ARG A 265 53.74 6.62 25.24
N PHE A 266 53.66 7.66 26.04
CA PHE A 266 54.74 8.65 26.22
C PHE A 266 55.49 8.46 27.54
N LYS A 267 55.42 7.27 28.16
CA LYS A 267 56.10 6.95 29.41
C LYS A 267 57.59 7.27 29.37
N PHE A 268 58.23 7.05 28.23
CA PHE A 268 59.64 7.39 28.02
C PHE A 268 59.88 8.90 28.15
N LEU A 269 59.08 9.75 27.48
CA LEU A 269 59.22 11.21 27.54
C LEU A 269 58.96 11.75 28.95
N PHE A 270 57.96 11.21 29.66
CA PHE A 270 57.68 11.63 31.04
C PHE A 270 58.79 11.22 32.03
N ASN A 271 59.46 10.09 31.78
CA ASN A 271 60.58 9.64 32.61
C ASN A 271 61.94 10.13 32.10
N LEU A 272 61.97 10.91 31.01
CA LEU A 272 63.20 11.39 30.39
C LEU A 272 64.03 12.26 31.34
N PRO A 273 63.47 13.26 32.06
CA PRO A 273 64.26 14.10 32.97
C PRO A 273 64.89 13.28 34.11
N LEU A 274 64.11 12.36 34.68
CA LEU A 274 64.59 11.48 35.75
C LEU A 274 65.67 10.51 35.26
N ASN A 275 65.53 10.00 34.04
CA ASN A 275 66.54 9.12 33.45
C ASN A 275 67.81 9.90 33.07
N ILE A 276 67.69 11.14 32.58
CA ILE A 276 68.83 12.02 32.30
C ILE A 276 69.59 12.33 33.59
N GLU A 277 68.91 12.77 34.66
CA GLU A 277 69.55 13.01 35.95
C GLU A 277 70.26 11.76 36.49
N ARG A 278 69.61 10.60 36.38
CA ARG A 278 70.17 9.33 36.84
C ARG A 278 71.38 8.88 36.00
N ASN A 279 71.37 9.13 34.69
CA ASN A 279 72.49 8.82 33.80
C ASN A 279 73.67 9.76 34.05
N ILE A 280 73.41 11.07 34.26
CA ILE A 280 74.44 12.05 34.64
C ILE A 280 75.14 11.67 35.95
N GLN A 281 74.39 11.21 36.96
CA GLN A 281 74.97 10.77 38.24
C GLN A 281 75.83 9.50 38.11
N LYS A 282 75.52 8.63 37.14
CA LYS A 282 76.27 7.39 36.90
C LYS A 282 77.47 7.58 35.96
N GLY A 283 77.55 8.72 35.27
CA GLY A 283 78.61 9.00 34.29
C GLY A 283 78.43 8.30 32.95
N ASP A 284 77.25 7.72 32.69
CA ASP A 284 76.89 7.11 31.40
C ASP A 284 76.27 8.20 30.52
N TYR A 285 77.06 8.72 29.58
CA TYR A 285 76.68 9.84 28.70
C TYR A 285 76.36 9.43 27.24
N ASP A 286 76.44 8.13 26.93
CA ASP A 286 76.05 7.55 25.63
C ASP A 286 74.58 7.10 25.61
#